data_AF-A0A7Y3H3Q0-F1
#
_entry.id   AF-A0A7Y3H3Q0-F1
#
_cell.length_a   1.000
_cell.length_b   1.000
_cell.length_c   1.000
_cell.angle_alpha   90.00
_cell.angle_beta   90.00
_cell.angle_gamma   90.00
#
_symmetry.space_group_name_H-M   'P 1'
#
loop_
_entity.id
_entity.type
_entity.pdbx_description
1 polymer ?
#
loop_
_entity_poly.entity_id
_entity_poly.type
_entity_poly.pdbx_seq_one_letter_code
_entity_poly.pdbx_strand_id
1 'polypeptide(L)'
;MGDSANLIISKLLPGNNKIIIRTKGFDPLDKVIPIAGITFTLDQLEFHNFRYVSQEHYSSIITGKTDSNPFVLATQFPSSVRDMSHITTKSTPSSGTIVIKYWPVDLYAKEFGDNLEENIAKGYLLNDIAMWIKTGKVIVVPPESKIDFDKKTISYGGIERSFYQYVTGDAEKPKLPPIMINGDTPFEYKYRENFMGVIPKKLNNVYLIGYTRPMTGGVANISEMQSIFTHKLITQPNFLRDIRYNLEERIDNYNKHYYGSTPPGKTDHSVYYGFYTDDIARLMGIDFKPKECTKMKDLVFYYAFPNNAFKYRLRGEYAVEGIDKVVEKINKQYKDFMAIFAYVLTSNTRNMGEDRSDWLKQQKRAFFNDMRPKDAYNSFVEKYFKAFRKVKNLNQVEDIFDEEWNQLVKIAGKTRDEVIKETEDLGTPKWSEEIHAAADLVRSLAVNDLGAISDQSIEKFHEHFKLLASMKDPQEYDMPYLKTAQFVEV
;
A
#
# COMPACT_ATOMS: atom_id res chain seq x y z
N MET A 1 4.81 -13.82 4.17
CA MET A 1 5.85 -13.41 3.19
C MET A 1 5.88 -11.88 3.13
N GLY A 2 7.04 -11.27 2.86
CA GLY A 2 7.24 -9.80 2.76
C GLY A 2 8.21 -9.42 1.64
N ASP A 3 8.47 -8.12 1.41
CA ASP A 3 9.33 -7.59 0.33
C ASP A 3 10.71 -8.30 0.26
N SER A 4 11.37 -8.51 1.40
CA SER A 4 12.68 -9.17 1.46
C SER A 4 12.64 -10.62 0.97
N ALA A 5 11.60 -11.37 1.34
CA ALA A 5 11.43 -12.75 0.87
C ALA A 5 11.21 -12.79 -0.65
N ASN A 6 10.45 -11.84 -1.18
CA ASN A 6 10.20 -11.72 -2.62
C ASN A 6 11.50 -11.43 -3.40
N LEU A 7 12.38 -10.59 -2.87
CA LEU A 7 13.70 -10.34 -3.46
C LEU A 7 14.62 -11.56 -3.41
N ILE A 8 14.55 -12.37 -2.34
CA ILE A 8 15.28 -13.64 -2.27
C ILE A 8 14.79 -14.59 -3.35
N ILE A 9 13.47 -14.77 -3.48
CA ILE A 9 12.84 -15.57 -4.54
C ILE A 9 13.34 -15.15 -5.92
N SER A 10 13.36 -13.85 -6.19
CA SER A 10 13.80 -13.26 -7.46
C SER A 10 15.25 -13.58 -7.83
N LYS A 11 16.12 -13.83 -6.84
CA LYS A 11 17.52 -14.24 -7.04
C LYS A 11 17.68 -15.74 -7.23
N LEU A 12 16.80 -16.53 -6.63
CA LEU A 12 16.86 -17.99 -6.66
C LEU A 12 16.26 -18.56 -7.96
N LEU A 13 15.15 -17.98 -8.44
CA LEU A 13 14.44 -18.51 -9.61
C LEU A 13 15.31 -18.64 -10.88
N PRO A 14 16.18 -17.67 -11.24
CA PRO A 14 17.07 -17.83 -12.38
C PRO A 14 17.98 -19.06 -12.27
N GLY A 15 18.30 -19.53 -11.06
CA GLY A 15 19.07 -20.75 -10.82
C GLY A 15 18.28 -22.06 -10.93
N ASN A 16 17.07 -22.03 -11.51
CA ASN A 16 16.13 -23.17 -11.59
C ASN A 16 15.68 -23.74 -10.23
N ASN A 17 15.77 -22.94 -9.16
CA ASN A 17 15.22 -23.30 -7.87
C ASN A 17 13.69 -23.40 -7.94
N LYS A 18 13.13 -24.47 -7.39
CA LYS A 18 11.69 -24.65 -7.19
C LYS A 18 11.32 -24.17 -5.79
N ILE A 19 10.35 -23.26 -5.69
CA ILE A 19 10.07 -22.57 -4.42
C ILE A 19 8.63 -22.85 -3.98
N ILE A 20 8.51 -23.41 -2.78
CA ILE A 20 7.23 -23.64 -2.12
C ILE A 20 7.07 -22.61 -1.00
N ILE A 21 6.02 -21.79 -1.08
CA ILE A 21 5.69 -20.78 -0.08
C ILE A 21 4.57 -21.33 0.81
N ARG A 22 4.94 -21.77 2.00
CA ARG A 22 3.99 -22.14 3.06
C ARG A 22 3.57 -20.87 3.83
N THR A 23 2.32 -20.45 3.73
CA THR A 23 1.89 -19.11 4.23
C THR A 23 0.44 -19.06 4.70
N LYS A 24 0.14 -18.16 5.64
CA LYS A 24 -1.24 -17.76 6.02
C LYS A 24 -1.80 -16.64 5.10
N GLY A 25 -1.39 -16.66 3.83
CA GLY A 25 -1.64 -15.57 2.89
C GLY A 25 -0.73 -14.34 3.00
N PHE A 26 -0.81 -13.49 1.98
CA PHE A 26 -0.11 -12.22 1.81
C PHE A 26 -0.86 -11.35 0.81
N ASP A 27 -0.74 -10.03 0.92
CA ASP A 27 -1.42 -9.10 0.03
C ASP A 27 -0.44 -8.56 -1.02
N PRO A 28 -0.46 -9.07 -2.26
CA PRO A 28 0.43 -8.61 -3.32
C PRO A 28 -0.10 -7.28 -3.89
N LEU A 29 0.76 -6.29 -4.02
CA LEU A 29 0.43 -4.98 -4.62
C LEU A 29 1.45 -4.62 -5.69
N ASP A 30 0.95 -4.19 -6.84
CA ASP A 30 1.77 -3.60 -7.89
C ASP A 30 2.38 -2.29 -7.36
N LYS A 31 3.71 -2.19 -7.40
CA LYS A 31 4.44 -0.99 -6.97
C LYS A 31 4.21 0.18 -7.92
N VAL A 32 3.96 -0.14 -9.18
CA VAL A 32 3.74 0.80 -10.27
C VAL A 32 2.56 0.33 -11.09
N ILE A 33 1.67 1.27 -11.44
CA ILE A 33 0.36 0.97 -12.00
C ILE A 33 0.17 1.87 -13.23
N PRO A 34 0.03 1.31 -14.44
CA PRO A 34 -0.18 2.10 -15.64
C PRO A 34 -1.67 2.42 -15.79
N ILE A 35 -2.00 3.70 -15.84
CA ILE A 35 -3.36 4.21 -15.96
C ILE A 35 -3.41 5.25 -17.08
N ALA A 36 -4.20 4.96 -18.12
CA ALA A 36 -4.40 5.86 -19.26
C ALA A 36 -3.09 6.43 -19.86
N GLY A 37 -2.06 5.58 -19.97
CA GLY A 37 -0.75 5.94 -20.50
C GLY A 37 0.20 6.65 -19.51
N ILE A 38 -0.20 6.84 -18.26
CA ILE A 38 0.62 7.42 -17.19
C ILE A 38 0.95 6.31 -16.19
N THR A 39 2.21 6.18 -15.79
CA THR A 39 2.62 5.21 -14.77
C THR A 39 2.68 5.89 -13.41
N PHE A 40 1.80 5.48 -12.50
CA PHE A 40 1.76 5.95 -11.12
C PHE A 40 2.51 4.97 -10.21
N THR A 41 3.11 5.46 -9.14
CA THR A 41 3.54 4.59 -8.02
C THR A 41 2.36 4.28 -7.12
N LEU A 42 2.42 3.17 -6.37
CA LEU A 42 1.33 2.77 -5.48
C LEU A 42 0.90 3.92 -4.55
N ASP A 43 1.85 4.57 -3.91
CA ASP A 43 1.63 5.68 -2.97
C ASP A 43 0.96 6.92 -3.59
N GLN A 44 1.03 7.06 -4.91
CA GLN A 44 0.32 8.09 -5.69
C GLN A 44 -1.14 7.73 -5.98
N LEU A 45 -1.48 6.44 -5.90
CA LEU A 45 -2.82 5.90 -6.06
C LEU A 45 -3.45 5.50 -4.73
N GLU A 46 -2.89 6.00 -3.64
CA GLU A 46 -3.48 5.76 -2.33
C GLU A 46 -4.48 6.83 -1.93
N PHE A 47 -4.40 8.06 -2.47
CA PHE A 47 -5.40 9.12 -2.30
C PHE A 47 -5.94 9.27 -0.85
N HIS A 48 -5.01 9.29 0.11
CA HIS A 48 -5.23 9.08 1.54
C HIS A 48 -6.39 9.86 2.15
N ASN A 49 -6.56 11.11 1.73
CA ASN A 49 -7.55 12.01 2.32
C ASN A 49 -8.99 11.67 1.92
N PHE A 50 -9.20 10.80 0.91
CA PHE A 50 -10.53 10.27 0.62
C PHE A 50 -11.07 9.37 1.73
N ARG A 51 -10.24 8.92 2.68
CA ARG A 51 -10.71 8.26 3.92
C ARG A 51 -11.79 9.07 4.64
N TYR A 52 -11.73 10.40 4.55
CA TYR A 52 -12.65 11.34 5.20
C TYR A 52 -13.99 11.48 4.50
N VAL A 53 -14.11 10.98 3.27
CA VAL A 53 -15.38 10.93 2.54
C VAL A 53 -16.10 9.61 2.84
N SER A 54 -15.38 8.49 2.69
CA SER A 54 -15.91 7.17 3.03
C SER A 54 -14.77 6.18 3.23
N GLN A 55 -14.57 5.75 4.49
CA GLN A 55 -13.54 4.80 4.87
C GLN A 55 -13.72 3.41 4.27
N GLU A 56 -14.94 2.87 4.32
CA GLU A 56 -15.25 1.58 3.71
C GLU A 56 -14.96 1.61 2.21
N HIS A 57 -15.38 2.69 1.54
CA HIS A 57 -15.17 2.82 0.11
C HIS A 57 -13.70 3.00 -0.24
N TYR A 58 -13.00 3.86 0.48
CA TYR A 58 -11.56 4.04 0.38
C TYR A 58 -10.83 2.71 0.49
N SER A 59 -11.10 1.94 1.55
CA SER A 59 -10.50 0.61 1.72
C SER A 59 -10.83 -0.31 0.55
N SER A 60 -12.08 -0.31 0.08
CA SER A 60 -12.49 -1.16 -1.05
C SER A 60 -11.73 -0.86 -2.34
N ILE A 61 -11.29 0.38 -2.55
CA ILE A 61 -10.48 0.78 -3.71
C ILE A 61 -9.04 0.30 -3.53
N ILE A 62 -8.43 0.54 -2.36
CA ILE A 62 -7.01 0.24 -2.10
C ILE A 62 -6.74 -1.25 -1.94
N THR A 63 -7.57 -1.96 -1.18
CA THR A 63 -7.35 -3.39 -0.87
C THR A 63 -8.11 -4.31 -1.83
N GLY A 64 -9.06 -3.78 -2.59
CA GLY A 64 -9.98 -4.56 -3.42
C GLY A 64 -11.08 -5.26 -2.60
N LYS A 65 -12.11 -5.75 -3.31
CA LYS A 65 -13.00 -6.84 -2.84
C LYS A 65 -12.67 -7.99 -3.78
N THR A 66 -12.15 -9.08 -3.24
CA THR A 66 -11.50 -10.17 -4.00
C THR A 66 -12.48 -11.20 -4.56
N ASP A 67 -13.73 -11.18 -4.11
CA ASP A 67 -14.55 -12.38 -4.14
C ASP A 67 -15.29 -12.58 -5.48
N SER A 68 -14.96 -11.77 -6.49
CA SER A 68 -15.76 -11.70 -7.73
C SER A 68 -14.98 -11.23 -8.97
N ASN A 69 -13.64 -11.16 -8.91
CA ASN A 69 -12.83 -10.85 -10.08
C ASN A 69 -11.82 -12.00 -10.35
N PRO A 70 -12.11 -12.89 -11.32
CA PRO A 70 -11.31 -14.10 -11.59
C PRO A 70 -9.87 -13.80 -12.02
N PHE A 71 -9.55 -12.55 -12.37
CA PHE A 71 -8.23 -12.15 -12.83
C PHE A 71 -7.32 -11.61 -11.74
N VAL A 72 -7.83 -11.45 -10.51
CA VAL A 72 -7.03 -11.05 -9.35
C VAL A 72 -6.37 -12.28 -8.74
N LEU A 73 -5.11 -12.14 -8.30
CA LEU A 73 -4.34 -13.26 -7.74
C LEU A 73 -5.08 -13.98 -6.60
N ALA A 74 -5.75 -13.24 -5.72
CA ALA A 74 -6.51 -13.78 -4.59
C ALA A 74 -7.58 -14.80 -5.01
N THR A 75 -8.27 -14.56 -6.13
CA THR A 75 -9.33 -15.43 -6.65
C THR A 75 -8.74 -16.69 -7.30
N GLN A 76 -7.60 -16.55 -7.99
CA GLN A 76 -6.91 -17.66 -8.65
C GLN A 76 -6.15 -18.56 -7.67
N PHE A 77 -5.68 -17.99 -6.56
CA PHE A 77 -4.85 -18.67 -5.57
C PHE A 77 -5.35 -18.36 -4.16
N PRO A 78 -6.40 -19.04 -3.68
CA PRO A 78 -7.00 -18.77 -2.38
C PRO A 78 -6.01 -18.88 -1.20
N SER A 79 -5.00 -19.75 -1.28
CA SER A 79 -3.95 -19.86 -0.26
C SER A 79 -3.05 -18.61 -0.15
N SER A 80 -3.13 -17.69 -1.12
CA SER A 80 -2.49 -16.38 -1.03
C SER A 80 -3.31 -15.38 -0.21
N VAL A 81 -4.61 -15.61 0.03
CA VAL A 81 -5.47 -14.67 0.76
C VAL A 81 -5.18 -14.72 2.25
N ARG A 82 -4.99 -13.55 2.86
CA ARG A 82 -4.81 -13.45 4.30
C ARG A 82 -6.16 -13.39 5.01
N ASP A 83 -6.30 -14.14 6.10
CA ASP A 83 -7.44 -14.01 7.00
C ASP A 83 -7.33 -12.70 7.81
N MET A 84 -8.26 -11.80 7.55
CA MET A 84 -8.36 -10.49 8.19
C MET A 84 -9.58 -10.40 9.14
N SER A 85 -10.28 -11.51 9.39
CA SER A 85 -11.53 -11.54 10.19
C SER A 85 -11.35 -11.13 11.65
N HIS A 86 -10.14 -11.27 12.20
CA HIS A 86 -9.79 -10.91 13.57
C HIS A 86 -9.57 -9.39 13.77
N ILE A 87 -9.54 -8.61 12.69
CA ILE A 87 -9.26 -7.18 12.73
C ILE A 87 -10.53 -6.42 13.04
N THR A 88 -10.56 -5.74 14.19
CA THR A 88 -11.74 -5.01 14.67
C THR A 88 -11.61 -3.48 14.58
N THR A 89 -10.50 -2.98 14.04
CA THR A 89 -10.31 -1.54 13.86
C THR A 89 -11.29 -0.97 12.84
N LYS A 90 -11.71 0.28 13.10
CA LYS A 90 -12.42 1.07 12.09
C LYS A 90 -11.45 1.66 11.06
N SER A 91 -10.18 1.85 11.42
CA SER A 91 -9.13 2.37 10.55
C SER A 91 -8.78 1.36 9.45
N THR A 92 -9.34 1.54 8.25
CA THR A 92 -9.05 0.71 7.08
C THR A 92 -8.36 1.53 5.97
N PRO A 93 -7.29 1.00 5.32
CA PRO A 93 -6.60 -0.27 5.56
C PRO A 93 -6.02 -0.39 6.98
N SER A 94 -6.12 -1.59 7.55
CA SER A 94 -5.78 -1.84 8.95
C SER A 94 -4.27 -1.87 9.20
N SER A 95 -3.84 -1.15 10.24
CA SER A 95 -2.46 -1.25 10.72
C SER A 95 -2.15 -2.67 11.18
N GLY A 96 -0.88 -3.06 11.10
CA GLY A 96 -0.46 -4.44 11.37
C GLY A 96 -0.52 -5.38 10.16
N THR A 97 -0.99 -4.89 9.00
CA THR A 97 -1.03 -5.68 7.75
C THR A 97 0.33 -5.69 7.06
N ILE A 98 0.71 -6.85 6.49
CA ILE A 98 1.94 -6.99 5.69
C ILE A 98 1.53 -7.19 4.24
N VAL A 99 1.80 -6.17 3.43
CA VAL A 99 1.67 -6.19 1.98
C VAL A 99 3.03 -6.50 1.33
N ILE A 100 3.01 -7.09 0.14
CA ILE A 100 4.20 -7.35 -0.68
C ILE A 100 4.11 -6.47 -1.91
N LYS A 101 5.05 -5.53 -2.04
CA LYS A 101 5.12 -4.68 -3.24
C LYS A 101 6.08 -5.29 -4.25
N TYR A 102 5.69 -5.28 -5.51
CA TYR A 102 6.53 -5.80 -6.58
C TYR A 102 6.42 -5.00 -7.86
N TRP A 103 7.43 -5.10 -8.72
CA TRP A 103 7.38 -4.58 -10.08
C TRP A 103 6.67 -5.60 -10.95
N PRO A 104 5.51 -5.26 -11.53
CA PRO A 104 4.84 -6.15 -12.45
C PRO A 104 5.69 -6.33 -13.72
N VAL A 105 5.64 -7.54 -14.29
CA VAL A 105 6.55 -7.96 -15.36
C VAL A 105 6.48 -7.08 -16.61
N ASP A 106 5.31 -6.57 -16.93
CA ASP A 106 5.05 -5.68 -18.06
C ASP A 106 5.78 -4.34 -17.92
N LEU A 107 5.67 -3.70 -16.75
CA LEU A 107 6.37 -2.46 -16.46
C LEU A 107 7.87 -2.68 -16.28
N TYR A 108 8.29 -3.78 -15.66
CA TYR A 108 9.71 -4.11 -15.60
C TYR A 108 10.29 -4.30 -17.01
N ALA A 109 9.58 -5.01 -17.90
CA ALA A 109 9.99 -5.20 -19.29
C ALA A 109 10.08 -3.88 -20.04
N LYS A 110 9.10 -3.00 -19.87
CA LYS A 110 9.09 -1.67 -20.49
C LYS A 110 10.27 -0.80 -20.04
N GLU A 111 10.52 -0.73 -18.73
CA GLU A 111 11.52 0.20 -18.17
C GLU A 111 12.96 -0.33 -18.27
N PHE A 112 13.15 -1.65 -18.18
CA PHE A 112 14.49 -2.25 -18.09
C PHE A 112 14.84 -3.21 -19.23
N GLY A 113 13.88 -3.55 -20.10
CA GLY A 113 14.00 -4.63 -21.08
C GLY A 113 15.02 -4.42 -22.20
N ASP A 114 15.32 -3.16 -22.52
CA ASP A 114 16.30 -2.79 -23.54
C ASP A 114 17.75 -2.96 -23.04
N ASN A 115 17.98 -2.81 -21.73
CA ASN A 115 19.31 -2.87 -21.10
C ASN A 115 19.34 -3.85 -19.91
N LEU A 116 18.76 -5.05 -20.08
CA LEU A 116 18.54 -6.01 -18.98
C LEU A 116 19.80 -6.34 -18.19
N GLU A 117 20.90 -6.68 -18.86
CA GLU A 117 22.14 -7.09 -18.19
C GLU A 117 22.70 -5.98 -17.30
N GLU A 118 22.72 -4.75 -17.81
CA GLU A 118 23.18 -3.57 -17.08
C GLU A 118 22.27 -3.27 -15.87
N ASN A 119 20.95 -3.34 -16.06
CA ASN A 119 19.99 -3.10 -14.99
C ASN A 119 20.07 -4.17 -13.89
N ILE A 120 20.25 -5.43 -14.26
CA ILE A 120 20.47 -6.53 -13.30
C ILE A 120 21.80 -6.33 -12.56
N ALA A 121 22.85 -5.88 -13.25
CA ALA A 121 24.14 -5.57 -12.62
C ALA A 121 24.02 -4.45 -11.58
N LYS A 122 23.20 -3.42 -11.86
CA LYS A 122 22.85 -2.34 -10.93
C LYS A 122 21.92 -2.77 -9.78
N GLY A 123 21.36 -3.98 -9.82
CA GLY A 123 20.50 -4.53 -8.78
C GLY A 123 18.99 -4.35 -9.00
N TYR A 124 18.57 -3.89 -10.18
CA TYR A 124 17.15 -3.88 -10.55
C TYR A 124 16.71 -5.29 -10.93
N LEU A 125 16.03 -5.99 -10.01
CA LEU A 125 15.57 -7.37 -10.21
C LEU A 125 14.07 -7.41 -10.48
N LEU A 126 13.65 -8.28 -11.41
CA LEU A 126 12.24 -8.61 -11.59
C LEU A 126 11.77 -9.41 -10.37
N ASN A 127 10.75 -8.92 -9.68
CA ASN A 127 10.21 -9.53 -8.47
C ASN A 127 8.70 -9.77 -8.50
N ASP A 128 8.14 -10.01 -9.69
CA ASP A 128 6.70 -10.22 -9.88
C ASP A 128 6.23 -11.56 -9.30
N ILE A 129 5.86 -11.56 -8.02
CA ILE A 129 5.39 -12.76 -7.31
C ILE A 129 4.14 -13.36 -7.96
N ALA A 130 3.26 -12.51 -8.50
CA ALA A 130 2.07 -12.98 -9.16
C ALA A 130 2.44 -13.74 -10.45
N MET A 131 3.40 -13.25 -11.23
CA MET A 131 3.93 -13.94 -12.41
C MET A 131 4.63 -15.25 -12.04
N TRP A 132 5.40 -15.28 -10.94
CA TRP A 132 6.06 -16.50 -10.47
C TRP A 132 5.08 -17.60 -10.08
N ILE A 133 3.99 -17.23 -9.42
CA ILE A 133 2.91 -18.15 -9.06
C ILE A 133 2.14 -18.59 -10.32
N LYS A 134 1.82 -17.66 -11.21
CA LYS A 134 1.10 -17.96 -12.46
C LYS A 134 1.84 -18.97 -13.33
N THR A 135 3.15 -18.78 -13.49
CA THR A 135 4.01 -19.65 -14.33
C THR A 135 4.43 -20.95 -13.64
N GLY A 136 4.00 -21.19 -12.39
CA GLY A 136 4.38 -22.38 -11.64
C GLY A 136 5.87 -22.42 -11.29
N LYS A 137 6.59 -21.30 -11.35
CA LYS A 137 7.97 -21.20 -10.86
C LYS A 137 7.99 -21.14 -9.32
N VAL A 138 6.88 -20.67 -8.74
CA VAL A 138 6.56 -20.68 -7.31
C VAL A 138 5.20 -21.34 -7.12
N ILE A 139 5.01 -22.12 -6.05
CA ILE A 139 3.68 -22.53 -5.59
C ILE A 139 3.42 -22.00 -4.18
N VAL A 140 2.16 -21.69 -3.88
CA VAL A 140 1.72 -21.28 -2.55
C VAL A 140 0.92 -22.44 -1.95
N VAL A 141 1.27 -22.83 -0.73
CA VAL A 141 0.61 -23.92 0.00
C VAL A 141 0.17 -23.42 1.37
N PRO A 142 -0.91 -23.98 1.93
CA PRO A 142 -1.46 -23.51 3.18
C PRO A 142 -0.57 -23.93 4.38
N PRO A 143 -0.68 -23.24 5.53
CA PRO A 143 0.22 -23.44 6.67
C PRO A 143 0.09 -24.82 7.30
N GLU A 144 -1.00 -25.55 7.10
CA GLU A 144 -1.18 -26.92 7.61
C GLU A 144 -0.47 -27.99 6.77
N SER A 145 0.13 -27.63 5.62
CA SER A 145 0.94 -28.55 4.82
C SER A 145 2.05 -29.15 5.69
N LYS A 146 2.12 -30.49 5.75
CA LYS A 146 3.00 -31.23 6.66
C LYS A 146 4.44 -31.17 6.19
N ILE A 147 5.37 -30.98 7.13
CA ILE A 147 6.81 -31.00 6.89
C ILE A 147 7.42 -32.09 7.77
N ASP A 148 8.16 -33.00 7.16
CA ASP A 148 9.04 -33.95 7.85
C ASP A 148 10.46 -33.39 7.77
N PHE A 149 10.98 -32.89 8.89
CA PHE A 149 12.31 -32.26 8.94
C PHE A 149 13.45 -33.28 8.90
N ASP A 150 13.20 -34.51 9.34
CA ASP A 150 14.20 -35.58 9.36
C ASP A 150 14.42 -36.11 7.95
N LYS A 151 13.32 -36.33 7.20
CA LYS A 151 13.37 -36.71 5.79
C LYS A 151 13.59 -35.53 4.84
N LYS A 152 13.45 -34.30 5.34
CA LYS A 152 13.42 -33.07 4.56
C LYS A 152 12.38 -33.11 3.44
N THR A 153 11.16 -33.49 3.77
CA THR A 153 10.05 -33.54 2.82
C THR A 153 8.89 -32.64 3.22
N ILE A 154 8.12 -32.19 2.23
CA ILE A 154 6.84 -31.52 2.42
C ILE A 154 5.74 -32.31 1.69
N SER A 155 4.61 -32.51 2.35
CA SER A 155 3.46 -33.20 1.77
C SER A 155 2.35 -32.20 1.42
N TYR A 156 1.94 -32.18 0.14
CA TYR A 156 0.84 -31.35 -0.35
C TYR A 156 0.10 -32.05 -1.48
N GLY A 157 -1.24 -32.07 -1.44
CA GLY A 157 -2.06 -32.68 -2.49
C GLY A 157 -1.81 -34.19 -2.71
N GLY A 158 -1.37 -34.91 -1.67
CA GLY A 158 -1.00 -36.32 -1.79
C GLY A 158 0.40 -36.58 -2.36
N ILE A 159 1.15 -35.53 -2.69
CA ILE A 159 2.54 -35.63 -3.16
C ILE A 159 3.47 -35.29 -2.01
N GLU A 160 4.44 -36.15 -1.75
CA GLU A 160 5.56 -35.89 -0.86
C GLU A 160 6.77 -35.47 -1.69
N ARG A 161 7.33 -34.30 -1.40
CA ARG A 161 8.46 -33.74 -2.15
C ARG A 161 9.63 -33.40 -1.23
N SER A 162 10.81 -33.84 -1.62
CA SER A 162 12.05 -33.49 -0.92
C SER A 162 12.41 -32.01 -1.13
N PHE A 163 12.94 -31.36 -0.09
CA PHE A 163 13.49 -30.02 -0.16
C PHE A 163 14.96 -30.00 0.29
N TYR A 164 15.75 -29.15 -0.34
CA TYR A 164 17.15 -28.96 0.05
C TYR A 164 17.28 -28.03 1.27
N GLN A 165 16.53 -26.93 1.26
CA GLN A 165 16.61 -25.88 2.27
C GLN A 165 15.21 -25.46 2.72
N TYR A 166 15.06 -25.30 4.04
CA TYR A 166 13.89 -24.68 4.65
C TYR A 166 14.28 -23.32 5.21
N VAL A 167 13.53 -22.28 4.82
CA VAL A 167 13.75 -20.91 5.27
C VAL A 167 12.52 -20.45 6.03
N THR A 168 12.69 -20.17 7.32
CA THR A 168 11.65 -19.55 8.15
C THR A 168 11.77 -18.03 8.12
N GLY A 169 10.67 -17.34 7.83
CA GLY A 169 10.54 -15.93 8.19
C GLY A 169 10.09 -15.78 9.64
N ASP A 170 10.60 -14.77 10.35
CA ASP A 170 10.01 -14.24 11.59
C ASP A 170 9.63 -12.77 11.35
N ALA A 171 8.85 -12.19 12.25
CA ALA A 171 8.59 -10.76 12.21
C ALA A 171 9.89 -9.98 12.49
N GLU A 172 9.98 -8.76 11.92
CA GLU A 172 11.06 -7.83 12.25
C GLU A 172 11.07 -7.58 13.77
N LYS A 173 12.27 -7.61 14.37
CA LYS A 173 12.47 -7.30 15.80
C LYS A 173 13.17 -5.96 15.92
N PRO A 174 12.66 -5.05 16.75
CA PRO A 174 13.30 -3.77 17.00
C PRO A 174 14.66 -4.01 17.65
N LYS A 175 15.71 -3.43 17.09
CA LYS A 175 17.07 -3.48 17.62
C LYS A 175 17.40 -2.13 18.23
N LEU A 176 16.94 -1.91 19.46
CA LEU A 176 17.29 -0.72 20.24
C LEU A 176 18.63 -0.94 20.93
N PRO A 177 19.47 0.11 21.09
CA PRO A 177 20.55 0.06 22.08
C PRO A 177 19.94 -0.15 23.49
N PRO A 178 20.71 -0.70 24.45
CA PRO A 178 20.25 -0.78 25.82
C PRO A 178 19.85 0.60 26.35
N ILE A 179 18.63 0.72 26.86
CA ILE A 179 18.12 1.92 27.51
C ILE A 179 17.73 1.55 28.94
N MET A 180 18.23 2.29 29.92
CA MET A 180 17.95 2.07 31.33
C MET A 180 17.03 3.18 31.85
N ILE A 181 15.88 2.78 32.38
CA ILE A 181 14.97 3.67 33.13
C ILE A 181 15.61 3.88 34.50
N ASN A 182 15.85 5.13 34.88
CA ASN A 182 16.49 5.52 36.15
C ASN A 182 17.84 4.84 36.46
N GLY A 183 18.50 4.26 35.44
CA GLY A 183 19.81 3.61 35.55
C GLY A 183 19.79 2.12 35.93
N ASP A 184 18.66 1.56 36.34
CA ASP A 184 18.60 0.18 36.89
C ASP A 184 17.61 -0.75 36.16
N THR A 185 16.59 -0.19 35.50
CA THR A 185 15.50 -0.97 34.91
C THR A 185 15.61 -0.97 33.38
N PRO A 186 15.88 -2.10 32.71
CA PRO A 186 15.94 -2.16 31.25
C PRO A 186 14.60 -1.81 30.61
N PHE A 187 14.62 -0.93 29.61
CA PHE A 187 13.44 -0.60 28.82
C PHE A 187 13.14 -1.72 27.80
N GLU A 188 11.93 -2.30 27.91
CA GLU A 188 11.41 -3.24 26.93
C GLU A 188 10.50 -2.50 25.93
N TYR A 189 10.87 -2.50 24.65
CA TYR A 189 10.07 -1.84 23.63
C TYR A 189 8.82 -2.62 23.27
N LYS A 190 7.67 -1.94 23.35
CA LYS A 190 6.37 -2.41 22.89
C LYS A 190 5.71 -1.31 22.09
N TYR A 191 5.49 -1.51 20.79
CA TYR A 191 5.01 -0.45 19.89
C TYR A 191 3.79 0.30 20.45
N ARG A 192 2.76 -0.44 20.91
CA ARG A 192 1.52 0.12 21.47
C ARG A 192 1.67 0.83 22.83
N GLU A 193 2.85 0.81 23.46
CA GLU A 193 3.17 1.65 24.63
C GLU A 193 3.86 2.98 24.25
N ASN A 194 3.94 3.29 22.94
CA ASN A 194 4.52 4.54 22.45
C ASN A 194 3.48 5.31 21.64
N PHE A 195 3.23 6.57 22.00
CA PHE A 195 2.32 7.41 21.24
C PHE A 195 2.88 7.64 19.84
N MET A 196 2.10 7.21 18.83
CA MET A 196 2.46 7.23 17.41
C MET A 196 3.81 6.55 17.11
N GLY A 197 4.26 5.61 17.95
CA GLY A 197 5.58 4.98 17.80
C GLY A 197 6.78 5.89 18.11
N VAL A 198 6.55 7.12 18.60
CA VAL A 198 7.60 8.14 18.83
C VAL A 198 7.86 8.40 20.31
N ILE A 199 6.79 8.60 21.11
CA ILE A 199 6.91 9.02 22.51
C ILE A 199 6.62 7.82 23.43
N PRO A 200 7.63 7.24 24.09
CA PRO A 200 7.41 6.13 25.00
C PRO A 200 6.67 6.59 26.25
N LYS A 201 5.71 5.78 26.72
CA LYS A 201 5.02 5.99 28.00
C LYS A 201 5.98 6.09 29.19
N LYS A 202 7.04 5.27 29.18
CA LYS A 202 7.95 5.07 30.32
C LYS A 202 9.24 5.91 30.27
N LEU A 203 9.51 6.62 29.17
CA LEU A 203 10.73 7.41 28.99
C LEU A 203 10.36 8.88 28.79
N ASN A 204 11.05 9.79 29.48
CA ASN A 204 10.71 11.23 29.48
C ASN A 204 11.41 12.03 28.37
N ASN A 205 12.67 11.69 28.07
CA ASN A 205 13.56 12.45 27.18
C ASN A 205 14.16 11.60 26.06
N VAL A 206 13.60 10.42 25.79
CA VAL A 206 13.98 9.53 24.70
C VAL A 206 12.83 9.48 23.71
N TYR A 207 13.15 9.65 22.43
CA TYR A 207 12.21 9.59 21.32
C TYR A 207 12.65 8.53 20.33
N LEU A 208 11.69 7.81 19.75
CA LEU A 208 11.95 6.71 18.83
C LEU A 208 11.60 7.13 17.40
N ILE A 209 12.58 7.09 16.50
CA ILE A 209 12.42 7.46 15.09
C ILE A 209 12.78 6.25 14.22
N GLY A 210 11.98 5.98 13.19
CA GLY A 210 12.20 4.88 12.24
C GLY A 210 11.76 3.50 12.74
N TYR A 211 11.20 3.40 13.95
CA TYR A 211 10.63 2.16 14.49
C TYR A 211 9.18 1.91 14.07
N THR A 212 8.52 2.93 13.50
CA THR A 212 7.25 2.80 12.77
C THR A 212 7.56 2.52 11.31
N ARG A 213 6.99 1.44 10.76
CA ARG A 213 7.21 0.99 9.39
C ARG A 213 5.98 1.31 8.55
N PRO A 214 6.15 1.69 7.29
CA PRO A 214 5.00 1.83 6.41
C PRO A 214 4.54 0.46 5.90
N MET A 215 3.23 0.28 5.84
CA MET A 215 2.60 -0.78 5.07
C MET A 215 2.98 -0.61 3.58
N THR A 216 2.77 0.59 3.05
CA THR A 216 2.87 0.88 1.62
C THR A 216 3.92 1.96 1.30
N GLY A 217 5.20 1.61 1.33
CA GLY A 217 6.28 2.54 0.95
C GLY A 217 6.38 3.80 1.83
N GLY A 218 7.34 4.71 1.57
CA GLY A 218 7.37 5.99 2.30
C GLY A 218 8.02 5.97 3.70
N VAL A 219 8.98 5.07 3.96
CA VAL A 219 9.73 5.07 5.24
C VAL A 219 10.46 6.40 5.49
N ALA A 220 10.94 7.03 4.41
CA ALA A 220 11.55 8.36 4.47
C ALA A 220 10.53 9.41 4.91
N ASN A 221 9.30 9.37 4.37
CA ASN A 221 8.23 10.30 4.76
C ASN A 221 7.84 10.14 6.23
N ILE A 222 7.66 8.90 6.71
CA ILE A 222 7.40 8.64 8.13
C ILE A 222 8.54 9.19 8.99
N SER A 223 9.79 8.85 8.67
CA SER A 223 10.95 9.23 9.48
C SER A 223 11.16 10.74 9.51
N GLU A 224 10.92 11.42 8.39
CA GLU A 224 10.99 12.89 8.29
C GLU A 224 9.90 13.54 9.16
N MET A 225 8.65 13.10 9.04
CA MET A 225 7.56 13.63 9.88
C MET A 225 7.77 13.34 11.37
N GLN A 226 8.30 12.17 11.73
CA GLN A 226 8.70 11.85 13.11
C GLN A 226 9.82 12.77 13.62
N SER A 227 10.78 13.12 12.76
CA SER A 227 11.88 14.02 13.11
C SER A 227 11.38 15.44 13.36
N ILE A 228 10.47 15.93 12.51
CA ILE A 228 9.85 17.25 12.65
C ILE A 228 8.97 17.30 13.93
N PHE A 229 8.19 16.25 14.20
CA PHE A 229 7.43 16.12 15.44
C PHE A 229 8.33 16.13 16.67
N THR A 230 9.41 15.36 16.65
CA THR A 230 10.39 15.30 17.74
C THR A 230 11.08 16.65 17.94
N HIS A 231 11.43 17.34 16.86
CA HIS A 231 11.97 18.70 16.93
C HIS A 231 11.02 19.66 17.65
N LYS A 232 9.73 19.66 17.31
CA LYS A 232 8.71 20.49 18.00
C LYS A 232 8.59 20.14 19.48
N LEU A 233 8.59 18.85 19.83
CA LEU A 233 8.59 18.40 21.24
C LEU A 233 9.82 18.93 22.02
N ILE A 234 10.99 18.99 21.40
CA ILE A 234 12.21 19.46 22.06
C ILE A 234 12.25 20.99 22.16
N THR A 235 11.82 21.68 21.10
CA THR A 235 11.98 23.14 20.98
C THR A 235 10.81 23.94 21.54
N GLN A 236 9.65 23.32 21.74
CA GLN A 236 8.45 23.98 22.26
C GLN A 236 7.96 23.29 23.55
N PRO A 237 8.41 23.76 24.72
CA PRO A 237 8.07 23.14 26.01
C PRO A 237 6.57 23.04 26.29
N ASN A 238 5.79 24.03 25.85
CA ASN A 238 4.33 23.99 25.99
C ASN A 238 3.74 22.82 25.20
N PHE A 239 4.14 22.65 23.93
CA PHE A 239 3.69 21.52 23.12
C PHE A 239 4.07 20.17 23.75
N LEU A 240 5.29 20.03 24.27
CA LEU A 240 5.69 18.82 25.02
C LEU A 240 4.82 18.58 26.24
N ARG A 241 4.57 19.63 27.05
CA ARG A 241 3.75 19.56 28.25
C ARG A 241 2.33 19.11 27.90
N ASP A 242 1.74 19.68 26.85
CA ASP A 242 0.39 19.36 26.39
C ASP A 242 0.27 17.89 25.95
N ILE A 243 1.29 17.36 25.26
CA ILE A 243 1.32 15.95 24.86
C ILE A 243 1.53 15.03 26.06
N ARG A 244 2.42 15.41 26.98
CA ARG A 244 2.74 14.59 28.18
C ARG A 244 1.61 14.57 29.19
N TYR A 245 0.86 15.66 29.33
CA TYR A 245 -0.21 15.81 30.32
C TYR A 245 -1.26 14.68 30.23
N ASN A 246 -1.62 14.26 29.02
CA ASN A 246 -2.59 13.18 28.79
C ASN A 246 -2.03 12.05 27.91
N LEU A 247 -0.73 11.76 28.03
CA LEU A 247 -0.05 10.80 27.15
C LEU A 247 -0.70 9.41 27.16
N GLU A 248 -1.09 8.89 28.33
CA GLU A 248 -1.71 7.57 28.44
C GLU A 248 -3.04 7.50 27.69
N GLU A 249 -3.89 8.51 27.89
CA GLU A 249 -5.17 8.63 27.20
C GLU A 249 -4.97 8.74 25.68
N ARG A 250 -3.96 9.49 25.23
CA ARG A 250 -3.60 9.57 23.80
C ARG A 250 -3.18 8.21 23.24
N ILE A 251 -2.37 7.45 23.98
CA ILE A 251 -1.93 6.11 23.59
C ILE A 251 -3.15 5.18 23.46
N ASP A 252 -4.04 5.18 24.45
CA ASP A 252 -5.24 4.34 24.45
C ASP A 252 -6.18 4.71 23.30
N ASN A 253 -6.40 6.00 23.07
CA ASN A 253 -7.20 6.50 21.96
C ASN A 253 -6.60 6.18 20.58
N TYR A 254 -5.29 6.34 20.42
CA TYR A 254 -4.57 5.96 19.20
C TYR A 254 -4.69 4.46 18.95
N ASN A 255 -4.47 3.64 19.99
CA ASN A 255 -4.55 2.19 19.89
C ASN A 255 -5.96 1.71 19.54
N LYS A 256 -6.98 2.28 20.19
CA LYS A 256 -8.39 2.00 19.89
C LYS A 256 -8.74 2.37 18.45
N HIS A 257 -8.24 3.51 17.95
CA HIS A 257 -8.47 3.92 16.57
C HIS A 257 -7.82 2.97 15.57
N TYR A 258 -6.53 2.67 15.72
CA TYR A 258 -5.76 1.93 14.70
C TYR A 258 -5.79 0.40 14.83
N TYR A 259 -6.06 -0.14 16.02
CA TYR A 259 -6.05 -1.58 16.28
C TYR A 259 -7.37 -2.12 16.86
N GLY A 260 -8.29 -1.24 17.27
CA GLY A 260 -9.57 -1.65 17.84
C GLY A 260 -9.38 -2.45 19.14
N SER A 261 -10.04 -3.59 19.22
CA SER A 261 -9.91 -4.57 20.31
C SER A 261 -8.93 -5.72 20.01
N THR A 262 -8.24 -5.67 18.86
CA THR A 262 -7.28 -6.70 18.46
C THR A 262 -6.15 -6.77 19.48
N PRO A 263 -5.72 -7.95 19.97
CA PRO A 263 -4.55 -8.06 20.85
C PRO A 263 -3.28 -7.49 20.22
N PRO A 264 -2.28 -7.07 21.02
CA PRO A 264 -0.98 -6.63 20.50
C PRO A 264 -0.32 -7.70 19.62
N GLY A 265 0.12 -7.30 18.43
CA GLY A 265 0.72 -8.14 17.41
C GLY A 265 2.16 -7.73 17.10
N LYS A 266 2.96 -8.68 16.59
CA LYS A 266 4.35 -8.40 16.20
C LYS A 266 4.47 -7.39 15.06
N THR A 267 3.41 -7.17 14.28
CA THR A 267 3.37 -6.30 13.11
C THR A 267 2.75 -4.94 13.40
N ASP A 268 2.30 -4.65 14.62
CA ASP A 268 1.59 -3.41 14.95
C ASP A 268 2.36 -2.14 14.55
N HIS A 269 3.68 -2.24 14.50
CA HIS A 269 4.56 -1.18 14.03
C HIS A 269 4.39 -0.81 12.55
N SER A 270 3.65 -1.61 11.76
CA SER A 270 3.33 -1.35 10.36
C SER A 270 2.06 -0.53 10.24
N VAL A 271 2.18 0.72 9.77
CA VAL A 271 1.07 1.68 9.63
C VAL A 271 0.89 2.11 8.19
N TYR A 272 -0.31 2.55 7.84
CA TYR A 272 -0.55 3.16 6.54
C TYR A 272 0.07 4.56 6.50
N TYR A 273 1.13 4.75 5.71
CA TYR A 273 2.05 5.88 5.91
C TYR A 273 1.34 7.22 5.72
N GLY A 274 0.47 7.31 4.73
CA GLY A 274 -0.26 8.53 4.41
C GLY A 274 -1.24 9.00 5.48
N PHE A 275 -1.76 8.04 6.25
CA PHE A 275 -2.62 8.33 7.40
C PHE A 275 -1.76 8.84 8.57
N TYR A 276 -0.67 8.15 8.81
CA TYR A 276 0.27 8.47 9.88
C TYR A 276 0.88 9.87 9.73
N THR A 277 1.35 10.22 8.53
CA THR A 277 1.95 11.53 8.24
C THR A 277 0.94 12.66 8.35
N ASP A 278 -0.30 12.45 7.91
CA ASP A 278 -1.40 13.42 8.07
C ASP A 278 -1.78 13.63 9.53
N ASP A 279 -1.88 12.56 10.31
CA ASP A 279 -2.15 12.65 11.74
C ASP A 279 -1.05 13.44 12.49
N ILE A 280 0.23 13.22 12.14
CA ILE A 280 1.33 14.04 12.68
C ILE A 280 1.14 15.50 12.26
N ALA A 281 0.88 15.76 10.98
CA ALA A 281 0.72 17.12 10.48
C ALA A 281 -0.42 17.87 11.20
N ARG A 282 -1.56 17.20 11.42
CA ARG A 282 -2.71 17.72 12.17
C ARG A 282 -2.36 17.99 13.63
N LEU A 283 -1.68 17.04 14.29
CA LEU A 283 -1.23 17.22 15.68
C LEU A 283 -0.31 18.43 15.83
N MET A 284 0.54 18.68 14.83
CA MET A 284 1.50 19.78 14.81
C MET A 284 0.90 21.11 14.35
N GLY A 285 -0.31 21.10 13.78
CA GLY A 285 -0.97 22.27 13.20
C GLY A 285 -0.35 22.74 11.89
N ILE A 286 0.26 21.84 11.11
CA ILE A 286 0.87 22.14 9.80
C ILE A 286 0.12 21.47 8.63
N ASP A 287 -1.05 20.90 8.91
CA ASP A 287 -1.90 20.25 7.93
C ASP A 287 -2.52 21.24 6.93
N PHE A 288 -3.04 20.68 5.85
CA PHE A 288 -3.89 21.40 4.91
C PHE A 288 -5.34 21.21 5.35
N LYS A 289 -6.13 22.28 5.33
CA LYS A 289 -7.55 22.18 5.68
C LYS A 289 -8.40 22.27 4.42
N PRO A 290 -9.37 21.36 4.20
CA PRO A 290 -10.28 21.41 3.06
C PRO A 290 -10.97 22.77 2.91
N LYS A 291 -11.38 23.38 4.03
CA LYS A 291 -12.01 24.71 4.07
C LYS A 291 -11.12 25.85 3.55
N GLU A 292 -9.81 25.65 3.50
CA GLU A 292 -8.85 26.63 2.95
C GLU A 292 -8.65 26.44 1.44
N CYS A 293 -9.22 25.39 0.84
CA CYS A 293 -9.15 25.14 -0.60
C CYS A 293 -10.11 26.09 -1.34
N THR A 294 -9.55 27.16 -1.89
CA THR A 294 -10.33 28.18 -2.60
C THR A 294 -10.67 27.76 -4.03
N LYS A 295 -9.82 26.96 -4.66
CA LYS A 295 -9.96 26.52 -6.06
C LYS A 295 -10.10 25.01 -6.15
N MET A 296 -10.70 24.52 -7.25
CA MET A 296 -10.84 23.07 -7.47
C MET A 296 -9.48 22.36 -7.50
N LYS A 297 -8.45 23.00 -8.08
CA LYS A 297 -7.09 22.46 -8.09
C LYS A 297 -6.53 22.22 -6.67
N ASP A 298 -6.89 23.07 -5.70
CA ASP A 298 -6.43 22.95 -4.32
C ASP A 298 -7.13 21.78 -3.64
N LEU A 299 -8.41 21.57 -3.95
CA LEU A 299 -9.19 20.43 -3.48
C LEU A 299 -8.66 19.11 -4.06
N VAL A 300 -8.36 19.07 -5.36
CA VAL A 300 -7.74 17.93 -6.03
C VAL A 300 -6.39 17.62 -5.39
N PHE A 301 -5.55 18.64 -5.18
CA PHE A 301 -4.28 18.48 -4.49
C PHE A 301 -4.47 17.93 -3.07
N TYR A 302 -5.42 18.48 -2.30
CA TYR A 302 -5.67 18.00 -0.95
C TYR A 302 -6.05 16.52 -0.89
N TYR A 303 -6.89 16.04 -1.82
CA TYR A 303 -7.44 14.69 -1.78
C TYR A 303 -6.62 13.64 -2.54
N ALA A 304 -6.03 14.01 -3.68
CA ALA A 304 -5.36 13.07 -4.57
C ALA A 304 -3.83 13.14 -4.51
N PHE A 305 -3.24 14.25 -4.07
CA PHE A 305 -1.79 14.30 -3.85
C PHE A 305 -1.42 13.48 -2.60
N PRO A 306 -0.35 12.67 -2.64
CA PRO A 306 0.06 11.86 -1.49
C PRO A 306 0.30 12.70 -0.24
N ASN A 307 -0.07 12.15 0.92
CA ASN A 307 0.31 12.71 2.22
C ASN A 307 1.78 12.37 2.53
N ASN A 308 2.69 12.75 1.63
CA ASN A 308 4.13 12.65 1.85
C ASN A 308 4.63 13.88 2.62
N ALA A 309 5.91 13.88 3.01
CA ALA A 309 6.49 15.01 3.72
C ALA A 309 6.43 16.31 2.88
N PHE A 310 6.60 16.22 1.56
CA PHE A 310 6.61 17.39 0.67
C PHE A 310 5.34 18.24 0.80
N LYS A 311 4.17 17.60 0.87
CA LYS A 311 2.88 18.27 1.09
C LYS A 311 2.96 19.19 2.31
N TYR A 312 3.36 18.66 3.46
CA TYR A 312 3.38 19.38 4.74
C TYR A 312 4.58 20.32 4.92
N ARG A 313 5.51 20.35 3.97
CA ARG A 313 6.64 21.28 3.93
C ARG A 313 6.40 22.48 3.01
N LEU A 314 5.24 22.58 2.35
CA LEU A 314 4.89 23.70 1.47
C LEU A 314 4.68 25.03 2.22
N ARG A 315 4.22 24.99 3.47
CA ARG A 315 3.86 26.18 4.27
C ARG A 315 3.93 25.90 5.76
N GLY A 316 3.80 26.95 6.57
CA GLY A 316 3.77 26.86 8.04
C GLY A 316 5.16 26.82 8.68
N GLU A 317 5.20 26.48 9.96
CA GLU A 317 6.41 26.51 10.82
C GLU A 317 7.60 25.72 10.24
N TYR A 318 7.32 24.69 9.45
CA TYR A 318 8.31 23.76 8.91
C TYR A 318 8.45 23.85 7.38
N ALA A 319 8.13 25.00 6.78
CA ALA A 319 8.22 25.15 5.33
C ALA A 319 9.66 24.95 4.80
N VAL A 320 9.79 24.42 3.58
CA VAL A 320 11.09 24.28 2.87
C VAL A 320 11.06 25.11 1.61
N GLU A 321 12.07 25.97 1.46
CA GLU A 321 12.26 26.74 0.24
C GLU A 321 12.44 25.81 -0.98
N GLY A 322 11.70 26.09 -2.06
CA GLY A 322 11.79 25.36 -3.33
C GLY A 322 11.03 24.03 -3.39
N ILE A 323 10.34 23.63 -2.31
CA ILE A 323 9.54 22.40 -2.31
C ILE A 323 8.30 22.51 -3.22
N ASP A 324 7.79 23.72 -3.41
CA ASP A 324 6.74 24.08 -4.36
C ASP A 324 7.09 23.63 -5.78
N LYS A 325 8.35 23.84 -6.21
CA LYS A 325 8.84 23.40 -7.53
C LYS A 325 8.85 21.88 -7.68
N VAL A 326 9.17 21.16 -6.60
CA VAL A 326 9.14 19.68 -6.58
C VAL A 326 7.70 19.20 -6.71
N VAL A 327 6.79 19.79 -5.93
CA VAL A 327 5.35 19.47 -5.97
C VAL A 327 4.76 19.78 -7.35
N GLU A 328 5.09 20.93 -7.94
CA GLU A 328 4.63 21.31 -9.28
C GLU A 328 5.14 20.33 -10.35
N LYS A 329 6.41 19.92 -10.27
CA LYS A 329 6.98 18.90 -11.17
C LYS A 329 6.21 17.58 -11.08
N ILE A 330 5.90 17.13 -9.86
CA ILE A 330 5.11 15.91 -9.63
C ILE A 330 3.72 16.09 -10.23
N ASN A 331 3.01 17.15 -9.88
CA ASN A 331 1.66 17.44 -10.40
C ASN A 331 1.64 17.41 -11.94
N LYS A 332 2.57 18.12 -12.59
CA LYS A 332 2.69 18.12 -14.06
C LYS A 332 2.91 16.73 -14.65
N GLN A 333 3.76 15.91 -14.04
CA GLN A 333 4.02 14.53 -14.47
C GLN A 333 2.74 13.66 -14.41
N TYR A 334 1.88 13.90 -13.43
CA TYR A 334 0.68 13.12 -13.18
C TYR A 334 -0.62 13.81 -13.63
N LYS A 335 -0.52 14.83 -14.51
CA LYS A 335 -1.65 15.61 -15.02
C LYS A 335 -2.54 16.15 -13.89
N ASP A 336 -1.89 16.68 -12.86
CA ASP A 336 -2.45 17.27 -11.65
C ASP A 336 -3.41 16.34 -10.90
N PHE A 337 -3.25 15.03 -11.07
CA PHE A 337 -4.09 13.99 -10.45
C PHE A 337 -5.59 14.09 -10.76
N MET A 338 -6.00 14.94 -11.71
CA MET A 338 -7.40 15.22 -12.05
C MET A 338 -8.18 13.96 -12.40
N ALA A 339 -7.51 13.08 -13.15
CA ALA A 339 -8.05 11.86 -13.69
C ALA A 339 -8.33 10.83 -12.56
N ILE A 340 -7.41 10.73 -11.60
CA ILE A 340 -7.55 9.86 -10.42
C ILE A 340 -8.59 10.42 -9.46
N PHE A 341 -8.59 11.73 -9.25
CA PHE A 341 -9.62 12.40 -8.46
C PHE A 341 -11.02 12.15 -9.04
N ALA A 342 -11.18 12.30 -10.36
CA ALA A 342 -12.43 11.99 -11.05
C ALA A 342 -12.84 10.52 -10.91
N TYR A 343 -11.91 9.58 -11.01
CA TYR A 343 -12.18 8.16 -10.74
C TYR A 343 -12.80 7.96 -9.35
N VAL A 344 -12.20 8.55 -8.31
CA VAL A 344 -12.70 8.40 -6.95
C VAL A 344 -14.04 9.13 -6.77
N LEU A 345 -14.23 10.31 -7.37
CA LEU A 345 -15.52 11.00 -7.37
C LEU A 345 -16.63 10.14 -7.98
N THR A 346 -16.44 9.69 -9.22
CA THR A 346 -17.42 8.86 -9.94
C THR A 346 -17.73 7.59 -9.15
N SER A 347 -16.71 6.95 -8.60
CA SER A 347 -16.85 5.76 -7.76
C SER A 347 -17.73 6.00 -6.51
N ASN A 348 -17.63 7.18 -5.89
CA ASN A 348 -18.44 7.55 -4.73
C ASN A 348 -19.88 7.93 -5.07
N THR A 349 -20.13 8.45 -6.27
CA THR A 349 -21.50 8.83 -6.72
C THR A 349 -22.39 7.64 -7.08
N ARG A 350 -21.83 6.44 -7.25
CA ARG A 350 -22.60 5.22 -7.56
C ARG A 350 -23.25 4.65 -6.30
N ASN A 351 -24.44 4.08 -6.38
CA ASN A 351 -25.12 3.53 -5.19
C ASN A 351 -24.31 2.41 -4.50
N MET A 352 -24.32 2.38 -3.17
CA MET A 352 -23.72 1.29 -2.37
C MET A 352 -24.52 -0.01 -2.59
N GLY A 353 -24.16 -0.79 -3.61
CA GLY A 353 -24.86 -2.01 -4.00
C GLY A 353 -24.14 -2.78 -5.11
N GLU A 354 -24.87 -3.66 -5.81
CA GLU A 354 -24.33 -4.49 -6.90
C GLU A 354 -23.74 -3.64 -8.05
N ASP A 355 -24.41 -2.55 -8.43
CA ASP A 355 -23.94 -1.64 -9.51
C ASP A 355 -22.53 -1.07 -9.26
N ARG A 356 -22.23 -0.59 -8.04
CA ARG A 356 -20.89 -0.09 -7.71
C ARG A 356 -19.86 -1.23 -7.67
N SER A 357 -20.24 -2.40 -7.15
CA SER A 357 -19.36 -3.56 -7.11
C SER A 357 -18.96 -3.99 -8.52
N ASP A 358 -19.93 -4.09 -9.43
CA ASP A 358 -19.70 -4.48 -10.82
C ASP A 358 -18.93 -3.43 -11.61
N TRP A 359 -19.23 -2.16 -11.42
CA TRP A 359 -18.43 -1.07 -11.99
C TRP A 359 -16.99 -1.11 -11.48
N LEU A 360 -16.78 -1.27 -10.17
CA LEU A 360 -15.44 -1.42 -9.61
C LEU A 360 -14.74 -2.66 -10.14
N LYS A 361 -15.43 -3.79 -10.38
CA LYS A 361 -14.81 -4.97 -11.02
C LYS A 361 -14.29 -4.62 -12.42
N GLN A 362 -15.05 -3.86 -13.20
CA GLN A 362 -14.64 -3.42 -14.53
C GLN A 362 -13.45 -2.44 -14.46
N GLN A 363 -13.50 -1.47 -13.53
CA GLN A 363 -12.48 -0.44 -13.44
C GLN A 363 -11.21 -0.89 -12.73
N LYS A 364 -11.29 -1.74 -11.69
CA LYS A 364 -10.13 -2.26 -10.92
C LYS A 364 -9.14 -3.05 -11.77
N ARG A 365 -9.57 -3.54 -12.93
CA ARG A 365 -8.67 -4.12 -13.94
C ARG A 365 -7.56 -3.16 -14.37
N ALA A 366 -7.81 -1.86 -14.30
CA ALA A 366 -6.81 -0.84 -14.60
C ALA A 366 -5.88 -0.51 -13.41
N PHE A 367 -6.21 -0.99 -12.20
CA PHE A 367 -5.52 -0.56 -10.97
C PHE A 367 -4.65 -1.64 -10.34
N PHE A 368 -5.04 -2.93 -10.34
CA PHE A 368 -4.27 -3.94 -9.59
C PHE A 368 -4.31 -5.35 -10.17
N ASN A 369 -3.12 -5.97 -10.29
CA ASN A 369 -2.90 -7.41 -10.38
C ASN A 369 -3.68 -8.17 -11.47
N ASP A 370 -4.02 -7.53 -12.60
CA ASP A 370 -4.64 -8.23 -13.72
C ASP A 370 -3.63 -9.21 -14.33
N MET A 371 -3.94 -10.50 -14.22
CA MET A 371 -3.04 -11.55 -14.67
C MET A 371 -3.12 -11.81 -16.17
N ARG A 372 -4.15 -11.34 -16.89
CA ARG A 372 -4.35 -11.59 -18.33
C ARG A 372 -3.18 -11.11 -19.21
N PRO A 373 -2.72 -9.85 -19.14
CA PRO A 373 -1.66 -9.38 -20.02
C PRO A 373 -0.32 -10.05 -19.78
N LYS A 374 -0.14 -10.71 -18.62
CA LYS A 374 1.15 -11.28 -18.21
C LYS A 374 1.59 -12.47 -19.07
N ASP A 375 0.67 -13.16 -19.76
CA ASP A 375 1.04 -14.31 -20.62
C ASP A 375 1.93 -13.92 -21.80
N ALA A 376 1.74 -12.70 -22.33
CA ALA A 376 2.58 -12.17 -23.39
C ALA A 376 4.06 -12.00 -22.96
N TYR A 377 4.33 -11.99 -21.65
CA TYR A 377 5.67 -11.77 -21.10
C TYR A 377 6.40 -13.07 -20.72
N ASN A 378 5.87 -14.25 -21.04
CA ASN A 378 6.56 -15.52 -20.80
C ASN A 378 7.93 -15.57 -21.49
N SER A 379 8.02 -15.12 -22.75
CA SER A 379 9.29 -15.05 -23.48
C SER A 379 10.27 -14.04 -22.85
N PHE A 380 9.76 -12.94 -22.31
CA PHE A 380 10.54 -11.95 -21.59
C PHE A 380 11.13 -12.52 -20.29
N VAL A 381 10.35 -13.31 -19.53
CA VAL A 381 10.85 -13.99 -18.32
C VAL A 381 12.05 -14.89 -18.64
N GLU A 382 11.98 -15.65 -19.74
CA GLU A 382 13.10 -16.50 -20.16
C GLU A 382 14.31 -15.67 -20.63
N LYS A 383 14.08 -14.55 -21.33
CA LYS A 383 15.15 -13.56 -21.64
C LYS A 383 15.80 -13.02 -20.37
N TYR A 384 14.99 -12.67 -19.37
CA TYR A 384 15.46 -12.16 -18.07
C TYR A 384 16.31 -13.20 -17.32
N PHE A 385 15.89 -14.46 -17.26
CA PHE A 385 16.69 -15.52 -16.64
C PHE A 385 18.04 -15.71 -17.32
N LYS A 386 18.09 -15.72 -18.66
CA LYS A 386 19.35 -15.81 -19.42
C LYS A 386 20.27 -14.62 -19.10
N ALA A 387 19.74 -13.40 -19.14
CA ALA A 387 20.51 -12.20 -18.80
C ALA A 387 21.03 -12.25 -17.35
N PHE A 388 20.19 -12.66 -16.40
CA PHE A 388 20.58 -12.79 -15.00
C PHE A 388 21.68 -13.84 -14.82
N ARG A 389 21.53 -15.03 -15.43
CA ARG A 389 22.53 -16.10 -15.38
C ARG A 389 23.87 -15.61 -15.90
N LYS A 390 23.89 -14.89 -17.03
CA LYS A 390 25.11 -14.30 -17.57
C LYS A 390 25.76 -13.30 -16.61
N VAL A 391 25.00 -12.33 -16.10
CA VAL A 391 25.51 -11.30 -15.17
C VAL A 391 26.02 -11.89 -13.85
N LYS A 392 25.43 -13.01 -13.40
CA LYS A 392 25.80 -13.68 -12.15
C LYS A 392 26.72 -14.90 -12.33
N ASN A 393 27.23 -15.14 -13.54
CA ASN A 393 28.08 -16.29 -13.86
C ASN A 393 27.44 -17.67 -13.49
N LEU A 394 26.15 -17.81 -13.80
CA LEU A 394 25.35 -19.03 -13.62
C LEU A 394 25.02 -19.70 -14.98
N ASN A 395 25.96 -19.64 -15.94
CA ASN A 395 25.73 -20.13 -17.31
C ASN A 395 25.56 -21.65 -17.40
N GLN A 396 26.02 -22.37 -16.37
CA GLN A 396 25.92 -23.82 -16.21
C GLN A 396 24.54 -24.32 -15.72
N VAL A 397 23.56 -23.44 -15.51
CA VAL A 397 22.22 -23.86 -15.07
C VAL A 397 21.44 -24.44 -16.26
N GLU A 398 21.25 -25.77 -16.24
CA GLU A 398 20.44 -26.50 -17.22
C GLU A 398 18.95 -26.48 -16.86
N ASP A 399 18.11 -26.56 -17.88
CA ASP A 399 16.66 -26.72 -17.71
C ASP A 399 16.32 -28.18 -17.43
N ILE A 400 15.81 -28.43 -16.23
CA ILE A 400 15.49 -29.78 -15.73
C ILE A 400 13.98 -29.98 -15.82
N PHE A 401 13.56 -31.03 -16.53
CA PHE A 401 12.19 -31.52 -16.48
C PHE A 401 11.95 -32.23 -15.15
N ASP A 402 10.90 -31.81 -14.44
CA ASP A 402 10.60 -32.25 -13.07
C ASP A 402 9.12 -32.59 -12.97
N GLU A 403 8.79 -33.85 -13.18
CA GLU A 403 7.41 -34.34 -13.23
C GLU A 403 6.68 -34.13 -11.90
N GLU A 404 7.33 -34.41 -10.77
CA GLU A 404 6.76 -34.19 -9.44
C GLU A 404 6.42 -32.71 -9.21
N TRP A 405 7.30 -31.79 -9.64
CA TRP A 405 7.04 -30.36 -9.56
C TRP A 405 5.85 -29.96 -10.42
N ASN A 406 5.79 -30.47 -11.65
CA ASN A 406 4.70 -30.18 -12.57
C ASN A 406 3.35 -30.65 -12.01
N GLN A 407 3.32 -31.80 -11.35
CA GLN A 407 2.12 -32.29 -10.66
C GLN A 407 1.73 -31.40 -9.48
N LEU A 408 2.69 -30.97 -8.65
CA LEU A 408 2.42 -30.01 -7.57
C LEU A 408 1.89 -28.67 -8.10
N VAL A 409 2.48 -28.15 -9.18
CA VAL A 409 2.01 -26.92 -9.85
C VAL A 409 0.56 -27.11 -10.35
N LYS A 410 0.24 -28.25 -10.95
CA LYS A 410 -1.10 -28.57 -11.42
C LYS A 410 -2.11 -28.60 -10.26
N ILE A 411 -1.73 -29.17 -9.11
CA ILE A 411 -2.59 -29.19 -7.92
C ILE A 411 -2.78 -27.79 -7.36
N ALA A 412 -1.68 -27.04 -7.15
CA ALA A 412 -1.72 -25.69 -6.60
C ALA A 412 -2.44 -24.69 -7.53
N GLY A 413 -2.41 -24.93 -8.84
CA GLY A 413 -3.05 -24.12 -9.86
C GLY A 413 -4.49 -24.55 -10.21
N LYS A 414 -5.04 -25.59 -9.56
CA LYS A 414 -6.37 -26.12 -9.92
C LYS A 414 -7.47 -25.04 -9.88
N THR A 415 -7.55 -24.28 -8.78
CA THR A 415 -8.56 -23.21 -8.65
C THR A 415 -8.38 -22.13 -9.71
N ARG A 416 -7.14 -21.69 -9.99
CA ARG A 416 -6.84 -20.77 -11.10
C ARG A 416 -7.42 -21.32 -12.41
N ASP A 417 -7.14 -22.58 -12.72
CA ASP A 417 -7.52 -23.18 -13.99
C ASP A 417 -9.04 -23.36 -14.13
N GLU A 418 -9.75 -23.58 -13.03
CA GLU A 418 -11.22 -23.59 -12.98
C GLU A 418 -11.78 -22.18 -13.21
N VAL A 419 -11.30 -21.22 -12.42
CA VAL A 419 -11.72 -19.80 -12.47
C VAL A 419 -11.50 -19.18 -13.86
N ILE A 420 -10.35 -19.45 -14.50
CA ILE A 420 -10.05 -18.93 -15.85
C ILE A 420 -11.00 -19.51 -16.90
N LYS A 421 -11.40 -20.78 -16.79
CA LYS A 421 -12.31 -21.42 -17.77
C LYS A 421 -13.72 -20.84 -17.75
N GLU A 422 -14.14 -20.32 -16.60
CA GLU A 422 -15.49 -19.78 -16.38
C GLU A 422 -15.64 -18.32 -16.84
N THR A 423 -14.58 -17.70 -17.36
CA THR A 423 -14.61 -16.27 -17.68
C THR A 423 -14.68 -15.97 -19.17
N GLU A 424 -15.62 -15.11 -19.58
CA GLU A 424 -15.64 -14.50 -20.91
C GLU A 424 -14.49 -13.48 -21.08
N ASP A 425 -13.95 -13.35 -22.29
CA ASP A 425 -12.97 -12.32 -22.61
C ASP A 425 -13.64 -10.94 -22.61
N LEU A 426 -13.54 -10.27 -21.46
CA LEU A 426 -14.16 -8.99 -21.22
C LEU A 426 -13.31 -7.81 -21.77
N GLY A 427 -12.35 -8.07 -22.66
CA GLY A 427 -11.57 -7.07 -23.39
C GLY A 427 -10.56 -6.28 -22.56
N THR A 428 -9.87 -5.34 -23.23
CA THR A 428 -8.91 -4.41 -22.61
C THR A 428 -9.62 -3.44 -21.67
N PRO A 429 -9.10 -3.21 -20.45
CA PRO A 429 -9.65 -2.20 -19.54
C PRO A 429 -9.63 -0.82 -20.22
N LYS A 430 -10.80 -0.21 -20.38
CA LYS A 430 -10.94 1.18 -20.78
C LYS A 430 -11.61 1.92 -19.63
N TRP A 431 -11.13 3.13 -19.36
CA TRP A 431 -11.88 4.05 -18.52
C TRP A 431 -13.26 4.25 -19.11
N SER A 432 -14.28 4.24 -18.26
CA SER A 432 -15.63 4.50 -18.73
C SER A 432 -15.71 5.94 -19.27
N GLU A 433 -16.60 6.16 -20.24
CA GLU A 433 -16.94 7.51 -20.72
C GLU A 433 -17.32 8.43 -19.56
N GLU A 434 -17.89 7.87 -18.49
CA GLU A 434 -18.20 8.60 -17.25
C GLU A 434 -16.96 9.15 -16.55
N ILE A 435 -15.87 8.37 -16.42
CA ILE A 435 -14.63 8.87 -15.80
C ILE A 435 -14.02 9.97 -16.68
N HIS A 436 -14.05 9.81 -18.00
CA HIS A 436 -13.60 10.85 -18.91
C HIS A 436 -14.42 12.13 -18.75
N ALA A 437 -15.74 12.01 -18.73
CA ALA A 437 -16.65 13.14 -18.54
C ALA A 437 -16.48 13.80 -17.17
N ALA A 438 -16.26 13.03 -16.10
CA ALA A 438 -15.94 13.55 -14.77
C ALA A 438 -14.56 14.23 -14.73
N ALA A 439 -13.55 13.69 -15.42
CA ALA A 439 -12.24 14.32 -15.52
C ALA A 439 -12.30 15.66 -16.27
N ASP A 440 -13.12 15.74 -17.33
CA ASP A 440 -13.34 16.98 -18.07
C ASP A 440 -14.11 18.01 -17.24
N LEU A 441 -15.10 17.57 -16.44
CA LEU A 441 -15.75 18.42 -15.44
C LEU A 441 -14.75 18.97 -14.42
N VAL A 442 -13.94 18.10 -13.80
CA VAL A 442 -12.95 18.53 -12.81
C VAL A 442 -11.94 19.50 -13.44
N ARG A 443 -11.53 19.26 -14.69
CA ARG A 443 -10.62 20.15 -15.43
C ARG A 443 -11.25 21.51 -15.72
N SER A 444 -12.51 21.55 -16.15
CA SER A 444 -13.21 22.82 -16.40
C SER A 444 -13.37 23.63 -15.11
N LEU A 445 -13.66 22.96 -14.00
CA LEU A 445 -13.72 23.53 -12.65
C LEU A 445 -12.37 24.02 -12.11
N ALA A 446 -11.26 23.46 -12.58
CA ALA A 446 -9.92 23.88 -12.18
C ALA A 446 -9.44 25.15 -12.89
N VAL A 447 -9.95 25.42 -14.08
CA VAL A 447 -9.55 26.56 -14.92
C VAL A 447 -10.52 27.74 -14.79
N ASN A 448 -11.82 27.47 -14.63
CA ASN A 448 -12.86 28.50 -14.57
C ASN A 448 -13.36 28.72 -13.14
N ASP A 449 -13.86 29.93 -12.86
CA ASP A 449 -14.68 30.15 -11.67
C ASP A 449 -15.98 29.32 -11.75
N LEU A 450 -16.46 28.81 -10.61
CA LEU A 450 -17.63 27.93 -10.51
C LEU A 450 -18.90 28.48 -11.20
N GLY A 451 -18.99 29.79 -11.44
CA GLY A 451 -20.10 30.45 -12.14
C GLY A 451 -20.11 30.32 -13.66
N ALA A 452 -19.09 29.69 -14.28
CA ALA A 452 -19.02 29.49 -15.74
C ALA A 452 -19.59 28.14 -16.22
N ILE A 453 -20.19 27.35 -15.31
CA ILE A 453 -20.75 26.04 -15.60
C ILE A 453 -22.20 26.21 -16.06
N SER A 454 -22.58 25.56 -17.16
CA SER A 454 -23.97 25.60 -17.62
C SER A 454 -24.91 24.84 -16.68
N ASP A 455 -26.16 25.31 -16.57
CA ASP A 455 -27.21 24.63 -15.80
C ASP A 455 -27.40 23.16 -16.20
N GLN A 456 -27.25 22.87 -17.51
CA GLN A 456 -27.30 21.51 -18.05
C GLN A 456 -26.16 20.62 -17.52
N SER A 457 -24.97 21.17 -17.29
CA SER A 457 -23.86 20.43 -16.69
C SER A 457 -24.07 20.20 -15.20
N ILE A 458 -24.70 21.15 -14.50
CA ILE A 458 -25.08 21.01 -13.10
C ILE A 458 -26.11 19.89 -12.93
N GLU A 459 -27.14 19.86 -13.78
CA GLU A 459 -28.14 18.79 -13.77
C GLU A 459 -27.53 17.42 -14.05
N LYS A 460 -26.69 17.31 -15.09
CA LYS A 460 -26.02 16.06 -15.47
C LYS A 460 -25.09 15.52 -14.37
N PHE A 461 -24.42 16.39 -13.63
CA PHE A 461 -23.42 16.02 -12.62
C PHE A 461 -23.85 16.36 -11.19
N HIS A 462 -25.15 16.43 -10.92
CA HIS A 462 -25.70 16.86 -9.63
C HIS A 462 -25.08 16.14 -8.42
N GLU A 463 -24.96 14.81 -8.49
CA GLU A 463 -24.36 14.02 -7.41
C GLU A 463 -22.85 14.28 -7.24
N HIS A 464 -22.13 14.59 -8.33
CA HIS A 464 -20.73 14.99 -8.24
C HIS A 464 -20.61 16.36 -7.55
N PHE A 465 -21.49 17.31 -7.85
CA PHE A 465 -21.51 18.62 -7.19
C PHE A 465 -21.84 18.53 -5.70
N LYS A 466 -22.82 17.70 -5.31
CA LYS A 466 -23.12 17.42 -3.90
C LYS A 466 -21.90 16.85 -3.17
N LEU A 467 -21.23 15.87 -3.78
CA LEU A 467 -20.03 15.27 -3.21
C LEU A 467 -18.88 16.28 -3.11
N LEU A 468 -18.64 17.08 -4.14
CA LEU A 468 -17.62 18.13 -4.10
C LEU A 468 -17.90 19.18 -3.00
N ALA A 469 -19.17 19.50 -2.76
CA ALA A 469 -19.56 20.38 -1.68
C ALA A 469 -19.26 19.76 -0.30
N SER A 470 -19.60 18.48 -0.10
CA SER A 470 -19.30 17.78 1.16
C SER A 470 -17.79 17.58 1.40
N MET A 471 -16.98 17.55 0.34
CA MET A 471 -15.52 17.47 0.45
C MET A 471 -14.85 18.76 0.94
N LYS A 472 -15.52 19.93 0.89
CA LYS A 472 -14.99 21.17 1.48
C LYS A 472 -15.17 21.23 2.99
N ASP A 473 -16.16 20.52 3.49
CA ASP A 473 -16.47 20.39 4.91
C ASP A 473 -16.67 18.91 5.24
N PRO A 474 -15.61 18.09 5.11
CA PRO A 474 -15.74 16.66 5.35
C PRO A 474 -16.13 16.44 6.81
N GLN A 475 -16.97 15.44 7.05
CA GLN A 475 -17.29 15.02 8.41
C GLN A 475 -15.99 14.59 9.10
N GLU A 476 -15.41 15.47 9.92
CA GLU A 476 -14.19 15.14 10.64
C GLU A 476 -14.50 14.01 11.62
N TYR A 477 -13.73 12.91 11.51
CA TYR A 477 -13.79 11.87 12.52
C TYR A 477 -13.24 12.42 13.82
N ASP A 478 -13.90 12.07 14.93
CA ASP A 478 -13.34 12.34 16.25
C ASP A 478 -12.04 11.55 16.40
N MET A 479 -10.92 12.26 16.34
CA MET A 479 -9.57 11.75 16.60
C MET A 479 -9.10 12.31 17.94
N PRO A 480 -9.61 11.78 19.07
CA PRO A 480 -9.36 12.36 20.39
C PRO A 480 -7.88 12.39 20.76
N TYR A 481 -7.07 11.48 20.21
CA TYR A 481 -5.62 11.46 20.39
C TYR A 481 -4.89 12.63 19.72
N LEU A 482 -5.55 13.40 18.84
CA LEU A 482 -5.00 14.60 18.20
C LEU A 482 -5.38 15.91 18.91
N LYS A 483 -6.38 15.90 19.80
CA LYS A 483 -6.84 17.12 20.48
C LYS A 483 -5.76 17.64 21.42
N THR A 484 -5.43 18.93 21.36
CA THR A 484 -4.58 19.58 22.37
C THR A 484 -5.38 19.78 23.66
N ALA A 485 -4.74 19.62 24.82
CA ALA A 485 -5.40 19.96 26.08
C ALA A 485 -5.70 21.47 26.08
N GLN A 486 -6.96 21.85 26.30
CA GLN A 486 -7.28 23.24 26.56
C GLN A 486 -6.83 23.52 27.99
N PHE A 487 -5.64 24.08 28.16
CA PHE A 487 -5.27 24.68 29.43
C PHE A 487 -6.16 25.90 29.60
N VAL A 488 -7.15 25.80 30.50
CA VAL A 488 -7.76 27.00 31.07
C VAL A 488 -6.63 27.68 31.82
N GLU A 489 -6.20 28.85 31.34
CA GLU A 489 -5.29 29.69 32.13
C GLU A 489 -5.99 29.96 33.47
N VAL A 490 -5.40 29.42 34.55
CA VAL A 490 -5.86 29.64 35.93
C VAL A 490 -5.18 30.87 36.48
#